data_AF-A0A7S1SU04-F1
#
_entry.id   AF-A0A7S1SU04-F1
#
_cell.length_a   1.000
_cell.length_b   1.000
_cell.length_c   1.000
_cell.angle_alpha   90.00
_cell.angle_beta   90.00
_cell.angle_gamma   90.00
#
_symmetry.space_group_name_H-M   'P 1'
#
loop_
_entity.id
_entity.type
_entity.pdbx_description
1 polymer ?
#
loop_
_entity_poly.entity_id
_entity_poly.type
_entity_poly.pdbx_seq_one_letter_code
_entity_poly.pdbx_strand_id
1 'polypeptide(L)'
;MAASSKPPQGKTFSSRLKGMKFMQRAEEKKTLAAATKRKREDSDEARWAVDSGADSFAARRCVVLVENDPPPGALLGRMSFQSFSAATERLQSEAEELFGELRQRVAVKGE
;
A
#
# COMPACT_ATOMS: atom_id res chain seq x y z
N MET A 1 -39.45 46.78 0.47
CA MET A 1 -38.20 46.61 -0.31
C MET A 1 -37.38 45.51 0.34
N ALA A 2 -37.38 44.30 -0.24
CA ALA A 2 -36.59 43.18 0.29
C ALA A 2 -35.27 43.10 -0.50
N ALA A 3 -34.15 43.35 0.16
CA ALA A 3 -32.83 43.18 -0.44
C ALA A 3 -32.50 41.68 -0.50
N SER A 4 -32.36 41.13 -1.70
CA SER A 4 -31.90 39.76 -1.91
C SER A 4 -30.38 39.71 -1.75
N SER A 5 -29.91 39.26 -0.59
CA SER A 5 -28.48 39.00 -0.37
C SER A 5 -28.04 37.77 -1.18
N LYS A 6 -27.35 38.00 -2.29
CA LYS A 6 -26.74 36.94 -3.10
C LYS A 6 -25.64 36.24 -2.27
N PRO A 7 -25.61 34.89 -2.17
CA PRO A 7 -24.59 34.20 -1.39
C PRO A 7 -23.19 34.48 -1.96
N PRO A 8 -22.13 34.47 -1.11
CA PRO A 8 -20.78 34.76 -1.55
C PRO A 8 -20.39 33.74 -2.62
N GLN A 9 -20.20 34.23 -3.84
CA GLN A 9 -19.83 33.38 -4.97
C GLN A 9 -18.37 32.99 -4.73
N GLY A 10 -18.15 31.81 -4.15
CA GLY A 10 -16.82 31.23 -4.07
C GLY A 10 -16.21 31.25 -5.48
N LYS A 11 -14.95 31.67 -5.59
CA LYS A 11 -14.25 31.80 -6.87
C LYS A 11 -14.13 30.43 -7.52
N THR A 12 -15.09 30.07 -8.37
CA THR A 12 -15.05 28.85 -9.17
C THR A 12 -14.12 29.10 -10.35
N PHE A 13 -13.04 28.32 -10.44
CA PHE A 13 -12.11 28.44 -11.55
C PHE A 13 -12.73 27.91 -12.86
N SER A 14 -12.41 28.56 -13.98
CA SER A 14 -12.86 28.15 -15.31
C SER A 14 -12.35 26.75 -15.66
N SER A 15 -13.10 26.01 -16.49
CA SER A 15 -12.74 24.66 -16.94
C SER A 15 -11.39 24.63 -17.66
N ARG A 16 -11.10 25.65 -18.47
CA ARG A 16 -9.82 25.82 -19.16
C ARG A 16 -8.63 25.96 -18.20
N LEU A 17 -8.80 26.70 -17.11
CA LEU A 17 -7.76 26.88 -16.09
C LEU A 17 -7.53 25.59 -15.29
N LYS A 18 -8.60 24.86 -14.94
CA LYS A 18 -8.52 23.56 -14.26
C LYS A 18 -7.80 22.49 -15.11
N GLY A 19 -7.87 22.59 -16.44
CA GLY A 19 -7.19 21.68 -17.36
C GLY A 19 -5.69 21.93 -17.55
N MET A 20 -5.09 22.94 -16.91
CA MET A 20 -3.66 23.23 -17.06
C MET A 20 -2.81 22.32 -16.17
N LYS A 21 -1.67 21.83 -16.69
CA LYS A 21 -0.78 20.88 -16.00
C LYS A 21 -0.37 21.30 -14.59
N PHE A 22 -0.20 22.60 -14.33
CA PHE A 22 0.21 23.09 -13.00
C PHE A 22 -0.91 23.05 -11.95
N MET A 23 -2.19 23.08 -12.35
CA MET A 23 -3.36 22.97 -11.44
C MET A 23 -3.66 21.51 -11.06
N GLN A 24 -3.19 20.55 -11.84
CA GLN A 24 -3.56 19.13 -11.73
C GLN A 24 -2.91 18.40 -10.55
N ARG A 25 -1.77 18.89 -10.04
CA ARG A 25 -1.08 18.28 -8.89
C ARG A 25 -1.95 18.19 -7.62
N ALA A 26 -2.88 19.12 -7.43
CA ALA A 26 -3.79 19.11 -6.29
C ALA A 26 -4.97 18.14 -6.49
N GLU A 27 -5.41 17.95 -7.73
CA GLU A 27 -6.51 17.05 -8.08
C GLU A 27 -6.05 15.60 -8.11
N GLU A 28 -4.86 15.31 -8.63
CA GLU A 28 -4.23 13.98 -8.60
C GLU A 28 -4.11 13.44 -7.16
N LYS A 29 -3.74 14.30 -6.21
CA LYS A 29 -3.69 13.92 -4.79
C LYS A 29 -5.06 13.58 -4.23
N LYS A 30 -6.11 14.31 -4.63
CA LYS A 30 -7.50 14.04 -4.21
C LYS A 30 -8.05 12.77 -4.84
N THR A 31 -7.79 12.54 -6.13
CA THR A 31 -8.27 11.34 -6.84
C THR A 31 -7.58 10.09 -6.34
N LEU A 32 -6.26 10.13 -6.09
CA LEU A 32 -5.53 9.03 -5.47
C LEU A 32 -6.05 8.72 -4.05
N ALA A 33 -6.27 9.75 -3.23
CA ALA A 33 -6.86 9.57 -1.90
C ALA A 33 -8.28 8.96 -1.94
N ALA A 34 -9.12 9.41 -2.89
CA ALA A 34 -10.47 8.85 -3.08
C ALA A 34 -10.43 7.39 -3.60
N ALA A 35 -9.51 7.07 -4.51
CA ALA A 35 -9.31 5.70 -5.00
C ALA A 35 -8.81 4.76 -3.90
N THR A 36 -7.92 5.23 -3.02
CA THR A 36 -7.45 4.43 -1.87
C THR A 36 -8.55 4.19 -0.82
N LYS A 37 -9.49 5.13 -0.65
CA LYS A 37 -10.65 4.94 0.23
C LYS A 37 -11.63 3.91 -0.32
N ARG A 38 -11.95 3.98 -1.62
CA ARG A 38 -12.84 3.00 -2.28
C ARG A 38 -12.25 1.58 -2.26
N LYS A 39 -10.95 1.44 -2.49
CA LYS A 39 -10.25 0.15 -2.41
C LYS A 39 -10.27 -0.48 -1.00
N ARG A 40 -10.40 0.35 0.05
CA ARG A 40 -10.54 -0.12 1.43
C ARG A 40 -11.96 -0.59 1.73
N GLU A 41 -12.97 0.12 1.22
CA GLU A 41 -14.39 -0.23 1.38
C GLU A 41 -14.75 -1.54 0.65
N ASP A 42 -14.20 -1.77 -0.55
CA ASP A 42 -14.42 -3.03 -1.31
C ASP A 42 -13.75 -4.27 -0.67
N SER A 43 -12.85 -4.08 0.30
CA SER A 43 -12.14 -5.17 0.98
C SER A 43 -12.86 -5.68 2.23
N ASP A 44 -13.84 -4.93 2.75
CA ASP A 44 -14.58 -5.28 3.97
C ASP A 44 -15.85 -6.11 3.66
N GLU A 45 -16.23 -6.25 2.38
CA GLU A 45 -17.49 -6.86 1.96
C GLU A 45 -17.30 -8.11 1.07
N ALA A 46 -16.46 -9.06 1.49
CA ALA A 46 -16.44 -10.39 0.87
C ALA A 46 -15.82 -11.48 1.74
N ARG A 47 -16.61 -12.12 2.62
CA ARG A 47 -16.45 -13.57 2.88
C ARG A 47 -17.68 -14.18 3.56
N TRP A 48 -18.52 -14.87 2.79
CA TRP A 48 -19.39 -15.91 3.34
C TRP A 48 -18.61 -17.22 3.32
N ALA A 49 -18.23 -17.72 4.50
CA ALA A 49 -17.68 -19.08 4.62
C ALA A 49 -18.85 -20.05 4.83
N VAL A 50 -18.91 -21.09 4.00
CA VAL A 50 -19.89 -22.18 4.16
C VAL A 50 -19.50 -23.02 5.37
N ASP A 51 -20.38 -23.08 6.37
CA ASP A 51 -20.32 -24.03 7.47
C ASP A 51 -20.32 -25.44 6.89
N SER A 52 -19.14 -26.01 6.76
CA SER A 52 -18.96 -27.33 6.19
C SER A 52 -18.97 -28.31 7.36
N GLY A 53 -20.04 -29.10 7.46
CA GLY A 53 -20.23 -30.17 8.42
C GLY A 53 -19.02 -31.11 8.55
N ALA A 54 -19.06 -31.96 9.58
CA ALA A 54 -17.97 -32.73 10.18
C ALA A 54 -17.00 -33.49 9.24
N ASP A 55 -17.28 -33.61 7.94
CA ASP A 55 -16.39 -34.20 6.93
C ASP A 55 -15.38 -33.21 6.29
N SER A 56 -15.48 -31.91 6.58
CA SER A 56 -14.57 -30.89 6.03
C SER A 56 -13.20 -30.82 6.72
N PHE A 57 -13.09 -31.42 7.90
CA PHE A 57 -11.84 -31.49 8.67
C PHE A 57 -10.86 -32.55 8.15
N ALA A 58 -11.35 -33.61 7.48
CA ALA A 58 -10.51 -34.71 7.02
C ALA A 58 -9.67 -34.40 5.76
N ALA A 59 -10.02 -33.34 5.01
CA ALA A 59 -9.32 -32.95 3.79
C ALA A 59 -8.24 -31.87 3.97
N ARG A 60 -8.16 -31.22 5.14
CA ARG A 60 -7.16 -30.19 5.42
C ARG A 60 -5.88 -30.82 5.98
N ARG A 61 -5.10 -31.47 5.13
CA ARG A 61 -3.73 -31.86 5.47
C ARG A 61 -2.87 -30.60 5.65
N CYS A 62 -2.06 -30.56 6.71
CA CYS A 62 -1.12 -29.48 7.00
C CYS A 62 -0.12 -29.37 5.85
N VAL A 63 -0.11 -28.24 5.15
CA VAL A 63 0.84 -27.95 4.07
C VAL A 63 1.96 -27.10 4.64
N VAL A 64 3.19 -27.60 4.57
CA VAL A 64 4.39 -26.81 4.89
C VAL A 64 4.83 -26.11 3.61
N LEU A 65 4.67 -24.78 3.55
CA LEU A 65 5.19 -23.94 2.49
C LEU A 65 6.53 -23.37 2.93
N VAL A 66 7.63 -23.92 2.41
CA VAL A 66 8.98 -23.35 2.56
C VAL A 66 9.29 -22.54 1.32
N GLU A 67 8.87 -21.28 1.28
CA GLU A 67 9.29 -20.34 0.25
C GLU A 67 10.31 -19.36 0.83
N ASN A 68 11.48 -19.28 0.19
CA ASN A 68 12.60 -18.36 0.45
C ASN A 68 13.52 -18.69 1.65
N ASP A 69 13.96 -19.94 1.78
CA ASP A 69 15.09 -20.28 2.66
C ASP A 69 16.16 -21.08 1.86
N PRO A 70 17.38 -20.53 1.64
CA PRO A 70 17.88 -19.25 2.10
C PRO A 70 17.34 -18.05 1.29
N PRO A 71 17.34 -16.84 1.89
CA PRO A 71 16.93 -15.62 1.20
C PRO A 71 17.81 -15.38 -0.03
N PRO A 72 17.27 -14.79 -1.12
CA PRO A 72 18.07 -14.43 -2.28
C PRO A 72 19.24 -13.55 -1.82
N GLY A 73 20.44 -13.84 -2.33
CA GLY A 73 21.67 -13.16 -1.93
C GLY A 73 21.69 -11.64 -2.13
N ALA A 74 20.64 -11.08 -2.76
CA ALA A 74 20.38 -9.66 -2.87
C ALA A 74 18.94 -9.36 -2.41
N LEU A 75 18.78 -8.61 -1.32
CA LEU A 75 17.48 -8.17 -0.80
C LEU A 75 16.80 -7.15 -1.73
N LEU A 76 17.60 -6.40 -2.50
CA LEU A 76 17.15 -5.52 -3.58
C LEU A 76 17.96 -5.83 -4.85
N GLY A 77 17.31 -5.76 -6.01
CA GLY A 77 17.97 -5.97 -7.32
C GLY A 77 19.02 -4.90 -7.71
N ARG A 78 19.32 -3.94 -6.82
CA ARG A 78 20.39 -2.95 -6.99
C ARG A 78 21.29 -3.01 -5.75
N MET A 79 22.54 -3.43 -5.96
CA MET A 79 23.59 -3.43 -4.96
C MET A 79 24.75 -2.58 -5.45
N SER A 80 25.51 -2.00 -4.53
CA SER A 80 26.75 -1.29 -4.84
C SER A 80 27.89 -1.83 -3.99
N PHE A 81 29.07 -1.99 -4.59
CA PHE A 81 30.26 -2.47 -3.91
C PHE A 81 31.29 -1.35 -3.78
N GLN A 82 32.13 -1.42 -2.75
CA GLN A 82 33.25 -0.51 -2.55
C GLN A 82 32.86 0.98 -2.66
N SER A 83 31.72 1.37 -2.09
CA SER A 83 31.22 2.76 -2.09
C SER A 83 30.99 3.40 -3.47
N PHE A 84 30.82 2.59 -4.52
CA PHE A 84 30.55 3.09 -5.89
C PHE A 84 29.28 3.97 -5.96
N SER A 85 28.32 3.74 -5.07
CA SER A 85 27.17 4.63 -4.90
C SER A 85 26.64 4.62 -3.48
N ALA A 86 26.98 5.66 -2.69
CA ALA A 86 26.53 5.79 -1.31
C ALA A 86 24.99 5.75 -1.14
N ALA A 87 24.23 6.22 -2.13
CA ALA A 87 22.77 6.18 -2.08
C ALA A 87 22.20 4.75 -2.15
N THR A 88 22.76 3.89 -3.01
CA THR A 88 22.31 2.50 -3.14
C THR A 88 22.74 1.69 -1.92
N GLU A 89 23.92 1.95 -1.39
CA GLU A 89 24.44 1.31 -0.17
C GLU A 89 23.56 1.59 1.06
N ARG A 90 23.10 2.84 1.23
CA ARG A 90 22.13 3.21 2.28
C ARG A 90 20.80 2.47 2.15
N LEU A 91 20.25 2.42 0.93
CA LEU A 91 19.01 1.69 0.67
C LEU A 91 19.15 0.19 0.95
N GLN A 92 20.34 -0.35 0.70
CA GLN A 92 20.63 -1.74 0.98
C GLN A 92 20.73 -2.00 2.49
N SER A 93 21.44 -1.15 3.25
CA SER A 93 21.51 -1.27 4.71
C SER A 93 20.14 -1.12 5.39
N GLU A 94 19.32 -0.16 4.94
CA GLU A 94 17.96 0.03 5.47
C GLU A 94 17.07 -1.20 5.21
N ALA A 95 17.23 -1.82 4.03
CA ALA A 95 16.51 -3.05 3.73
C ALA A 95 16.99 -4.22 4.59
N GLU A 96 18.30 -4.40 4.74
CA GLU A 96 18.88 -5.43 5.62
C GLU A 96 18.36 -5.31 7.05
N GLU A 97 18.28 -4.09 7.59
CA GLU A 97 17.68 -3.82 8.91
C GLU A 97 16.20 -4.20 8.96
N LEU A 98 15.39 -3.76 7.99
CA LEU A 98 13.96 -4.07 7.91
C LEU A 98 13.69 -5.58 7.77
N PHE A 99 14.47 -6.28 6.96
CA PHE A 99 14.37 -7.73 6.79
C PHE A 99 14.76 -8.45 8.08
N GLY A 100 15.79 -7.97 8.79
CA GLY A 100 16.17 -8.46 10.12
C GLY A 100 15.05 -8.32 11.14
N GLU A 101 14.42 -7.15 11.23
CA GLU A 101 13.27 -6.90 12.11
C GLU A 101 12.07 -7.79 11.76
N LEU A 102 11.76 -7.94 10.48
CA LEU A 102 10.65 -8.78 10.03
C LEU A 102 10.88 -10.24 10.42
N ARG A 103 12.13 -10.72 10.29
CA ARG A 103 12.53 -12.08 10.70
C ARG A 103 12.36 -12.28 12.20
N GLN A 104 12.78 -11.31 13.00
CA GLN A 104 12.59 -11.34 14.46
C GLN A 104 11.11 -11.33 14.85
N ARG A 105 10.29 -10.51 14.19
CA ARG A 105 8.83 -10.47 14.43
C ARG A 105 8.14 -11.78 14.06
N VAL A 106 8.53 -12.42 12.94
CA VAL A 106 8.00 -13.72 12.54
C VAL A 106 8.41 -14.81 13.53
N ALA A 107 9.66 -14.78 14.01
CA ALA A 107 10.15 -15.72 15.02
C ALA A 107 9.41 -15.57 16.37
N VAL A 108 9.14 -14.35 16.83
CA VAL A 108 8.44 -14.07 18.10
C VAL A 108 6.94 -14.39 18.03
N LYS A 109 6.33 -14.30 16.84
CA LYS A 109 4.88 -14.55 16.65
C LYS A 109 4.54 -16.02 16.42
N GLY A 110 5.55 -16.88 16.31
CA GLY A 110 5.43 -18.33 16.14
C GLY A 110 5.47 -19.14 17.43
N GLU A 111 5.63 -18.50 18.59
CA GLU A 111 5.46 -19.10 19.93
C GLU A 111 4.05 -18.88 20.49
#